data_AF-I0R9E4-F1
#
_entry.id   AF-I0R9E4-F1
#
_cell.length_a   1.000
_cell.length_b   1.000
_cell.length_c   1.000
_cell.angle_alpha   90.00
_cell.angle_beta   90.00
_cell.angle_gamma   90.00
#
_symmetry.space_group_name_H-M   'P 1'
#
loop_
_entity.id
_entity.type
_entity.pdbx_description
1 polymer ?
#
loop_
_entity_poly.entity_id
_entity_poly.type
_entity_poly.pdbx_seq_one_letter_code
_entity_poly.pdbx_strand_id
1 'polypeptide(L)'
;MFKEDKCNRKKILKPYMEKLSVDDLQENIAIIKINKSYRNGMSPLELYDITRGCWKRNLKSIQDTEIVLAVVSGEVKEVYAVTSWMEAYKLNRKTILYDAEVEKGRIGFSGKLASDDIRSKYIGKSVADLYKRGEANPVKVFLNNI
;
A
#
# COMPACT_ATOMS: atom_id res chain seq x y z
N MET A 1 26.74 29.73 35.67
CA MET A 1 27.16 29.50 34.27
C MET A 1 26.44 28.25 33.77
N PHE A 2 25.41 28.46 32.95
CA PHE A 2 24.51 27.43 32.40
C PHE A 2 25.24 26.43 31.51
N LYS A 3 24.90 25.13 31.60
CA LYS A 3 24.75 24.15 30.49
C LYS A 3 23.87 23.00 31.02
N GLU A 4 22.55 23.12 30.90
CA GLU A 4 21.69 22.57 29.83
C GLU A 4 21.39 21.07 29.97
N ASP A 5 20.16 20.80 30.44
CA ASP A 5 19.47 19.52 30.50
C ASP A 5 19.30 18.90 29.10
N LYS A 6 19.92 17.74 28.87
CA LYS A 6 19.71 16.96 27.65
C LYS A 6 18.71 15.83 27.90
N CYS A 7 17.58 15.94 27.18
CA CYS A 7 16.82 14.87 26.54
C CYS A 7 15.33 14.89 26.85
N ASN A 8 14.67 16.03 26.62
CA ASN A 8 13.23 16.02 26.38
C ASN A 8 12.97 15.60 24.92
N ARG A 9 13.06 14.29 24.62
CA ARG A 9 12.43 13.75 23.41
C ARG A 9 10.93 13.88 23.59
N LYS A 10 10.35 14.99 23.13
CA LYS A 10 8.91 15.08 22.88
C LYS A 10 8.54 13.91 21.97
N LYS A 11 7.95 12.85 22.55
CA LYS A 11 7.25 11.82 21.78
C LYS A 11 6.15 12.58 21.06
N ILE A 12 6.32 12.82 19.76
CA ILE A 12 5.25 13.31 18.92
C ILE A 12 4.18 12.22 18.99
N LEU A 13 3.11 12.48 19.75
CA LEU A 13 1.93 11.65 19.74
C LEU A 13 1.43 11.65 18.29
N LYS A 14 1.53 10.51 17.61
CA LYS A 14 0.80 10.35 16.34
C LYS A 14 -0.66 10.68 16.65
N PRO A 15 -1.33 11.53 15.85
CA PRO A 15 -2.78 11.71 15.98
C PRO A 15 -3.44 10.33 15.96
N TYR A 16 -4.45 10.15 16.78
CA TYR A 16 -5.21 8.90 16.85
C TYR A 16 -5.82 8.64 15.47
N MET A 17 -5.27 7.66 14.75
CA MET A 17 -5.83 7.16 13.49
C MET A 17 -6.76 6.00 13.82
N GLU A 18 -7.98 6.04 13.27
CA GLU A 18 -8.88 4.90 13.29
C GLU A 18 -8.16 3.67 12.74
N LYS A 19 -8.27 2.54 13.43
CA LYS A 19 -7.58 1.31 13.05
C LYS A 19 -8.57 0.35 12.41
N LEU A 20 -8.18 -0.19 11.26
CA LEU A 20 -8.91 -1.26 10.61
C LEU A 20 -8.63 -2.60 11.29
N SER A 21 -9.70 -3.35 11.50
CA SER A 21 -9.71 -4.75 11.84
C SER A 21 -10.01 -5.61 10.60
N VAL A 22 -9.94 -6.93 10.74
CA VAL A 22 -10.28 -7.84 9.64
C VAL A 22 -11.77 -7.72 9.28
N ASP A 23 -12.64 -7.47 10.25
CA ASP A 23 -14.09 -7.36 10.04
C ASP A 23 -14.49 -6.12 9.23
N ASP A 24 -13.61 -5.11 9.16
CA ASP A 24 -13.80 -3.91 8.34
C ASP A 24 -13.48 -4.15 6.85
N LEU A 25 -12.87 -5.30 6.50
CA LEU A 25 -12.42 -5.62 5.15
C LEU A 25 -13.51 -6.35 4.34
N GLN A 26 -14.38 -5.58 3.70
CA GLN A 26 -15.55 -6.13 3.00
C GLN A 26 -15.25 -6.68 1.59
N GLU A 27 -14.19 -6.20 0.96
CA GLU A 27 -13.77 -6.61 -0.38
C GLU A 27 -12.57 -7.56 -0.34
N ASN A 28 -12.27 -8.23 -1.46
CA ASN A 28 -11.00 -8.95 -1.61
C ASN A 28 -9.85 -7.94 -1.76
N ILE A 29 -9.04 -7.78 -0.72
CA ILE A 29 -8.08 -6.68 -0.58
C ILE A 29 -6.64 -7.17 -0.66
N ALA A 30 -5.84 -6.47 -1.45
CA ALA A 30 -4.37 -6.46 -1.37
C ALA A 30 -3.88 -5.19 -0.68
N ILE A 31 -3.17 -5.33 0.44
CA ILE A 31 -2.46 -4.22 1.08
C ILE A 31 -1.02 -4.19 0.58
N ILE A 32 -0.59 -3.04 0.07
CA ILE A 32 0.74 -2.85 -0.53
C ILE A 32 1.50 -1.75 0.21
N LYS A 33 2.58 -2.13 0.89
CA LYS A 33 3.48 -1.21 1.58
C LYS A 33 4.47 -0.59 0.59
N ILE A 34 4.35 0.72 0.38
CA ILE A 34 5.20 1.52 -0.53
C ILE A 34 6.24 2.38 0.21
N ASN A 35 6.54 2.06 1.47
CA ASN A 35 7.41 2.84 2.37
C ASN A 35 8.74 3.29 1.75
N LYS A 36 9.39 2.43 0.94
CA LYS A 36 10.71 2.72 0.34
C LYS A 36 10.64 3.64 -0.87
N SER A 37 9.52 3.66 -1.57
CA SER A 37 9.35 4.39 -2.83
C SER A 37 8.59 5.70 -2.64
N TYR A 38 7.80 5.82 -1.58
CA TYR A 38 6.96 6.99 -1.31
C TYR A 38 7.78 8.24 -0.99
N ARG A 39 7.32 9.39 -1.52
CA ARG A 39 7.80 10.73 -1.20
C ARG A 39 6.60 11.65 -0.93
N ASN A 40 6.74 12.58 0.00
CA ASN A 40 5.73 13.61 0.22
C ASN A 40 5.56 14.45 -1.05
N GLY A 41 4.31 14.81 -1.38
CA GLY A 41 4.01 15.64 -2.54
C GLY A 41 4.04 14.90 -3.89
N MET A 42 4.09 13.57 -3.90
CA MET A 42 3.87 12.79 -5.11
C MET A 42 2.54 13.14 -5.78
N SER A 43 2.58 13.26 -7.10
CA SER A 43 1.37 13.33 -7.91
C SER A 43 0.55 12.04 -7.79
N PRO A 44 -0.77 12.08 -8.09
CA PRO A 44 -1.60 10.86 -8.14
C PRO A 44 -1.04 9.78 -9.07
N LEU A 45 -0.41 10.19 -10.18
CA LEU A 45 0.21 9.27 -11.14
C LEU A 45 1.48 8.61 -10.57
N GLU A 46 2.35 9.36 -9.90
CA GLU A 46 3.52 8.79 -9.22
C GLU A 46 3.10 7.79 -8.13
N LEU A 47 2.11 8.16 -7.30
CA LEU A 47 1.59 7.29 -6.25
C LEU A 47 1.02 5.99 -6.83
N TYR A 48 0.29 6.08 -7.93
CA TYR A 48 -0.25 4.92 -8.63
C TYR A 48 0.87 4.05 -9.20
N ASP A 49 1.85 4.62 -9.89
CA ASP A 49 2.94 3.86 -10.53
C ASP A 49 3.83 3.13 -9.52
N ILE A 50 4.12 3.73 -8.35
CA ILE A 50 4.87 3.03 -7.30
C ILE A 50 4.04 1.94 -6.61
N THR A 51 2.71 2.08 -6.59
CA THR A 51 1.80 1.11 -5.97
C THR A 51 1.54 -0.08 -6.88
N ARG A 52 1.46 0.15 -8.19
CA ARG A 52 0.92 -0.84 -9.12
C ARG A 52 1.89 -1.91 -9.59
N GLY A 53 3.17 -1.86 -9.25
CA GLY A 53 4.15 -2.72 -9.92
C GLY A 53 5.37 -3.14 -9.11
N CYS A 54 6.11 -4.10 -9.68
CA CYS A 54 7.35 -4.66 -9.14
C CYS A 54 7.19 -5.42 -7.81
N TRP A 55 6.08 -6.13 -7.64
CA TRP A 55 5.83 -6.96 -6.46
C TRP A 55 6.32 -8.38 -6.66
N LYS A 56 7.14 -8.89 -5.72
CA LYS A 56 7.60 -10.28 -5.71
C LYS A 56 6.52 -11.18 -5.11
N ARG A 57 5.56 -11.59 -5.95
CA ARG A 57 4.42 -12.43 -5.60
C ARG A 57 4.04 -13.35 -6.75
N ASN A 58 3.37 -14.46 -6.43
CA ASN A 58 2.77 -15.33 -7.43
C ASN A 58 1.43 -14.74 -7.87
N LEU A 59 1.19 -14.69 -9.18
CA LEU A 59 -0.05 -14.16 -9.76
C LEU A 59 -1.31 -14.84 -9.20
N LYS A 60 -1.30 -16.17 -9.10
CA LYS A 60 -2.44 -16.95 -8.57
C LYS A 60 -2.78 -16.60 -7.12
N SER A 61 -1.81 -16.12 -6.33
CA SER A 61 -2.03 -15.79 -4.92
C SER A 61 -2.69 -14.42 -4.70
N ILE A 62 -2.90 -13.65 -5.77
CA ILE A 62 -3.41 -12.28 -5.68
C ILE A 62 -4.47 -11.94 -6.74
N GLN A 63 -4.62 -12.77 -7.77
CA GLN A 63 -5.49 -12.49 -8.92
C GLN A 63 -6.95 -12.19 -8.54
N ASP A 64 -7.43 -12.72 -7.41
CA ASP A 64 -8.80 -12.55 -6.93
C ASP A 64 -9.01 -11.27 -6.09
N THR A 65 -7.96 -10.45 -5.88
CA THR A 65 -8.11 -9.17 -5.17
C THR A 65 -8.67 -8.10 -6.09
N GLU A 66 -9.73 -7.46 -5.63
CA GLU A 66 -10.50 -6.43 -6.35
C GLU A 66 -10.06 -5.02 -5.94
N ILE A 67 -9.56 -4.87 -4.70
CA ILE A 67 -9.15 -3.60 -4.12
C ILE A 67 -7.69 -3.65 -3.68
N VAL A 68 -6.94 -2.59 -3.97
CA VAL A 68 -5.57 -2.39 -3.47
C VAL A 68 -5.51 -1.18 -2.56
N LEU A 69 -4.95 -1.35 -1.36
CA LEU A 69 -4.63 -0.26 -0.42
C LEU A 69 -3.15 0.11 -0.54
N ALA A 70 -2.85 1.34 -0.96
CA ALA A 70 -1.50 1.89 -0.95
C ALA A 70 -1.15 2.38 0.46
N VAL A 71 -0.17 1.75 1.12
CA VAL A 71 0.12 2.00 2.54
C VAL A 71 1.52 2.57 2.75
N VAL A 72 1.57 3.64 3.56
CA VAL A 72 2.81 4.28 4.03
C VAL A 72 2.81 4.34 5.54
N SER A 73 3.81 3.75 6.19
CA SER A 73 4.00 3.77 7.64
C SER A 73 2.76 3.35 8.44
N GLY A 74 1.99 2.41 7.88
CA GLY A 74 0.76 1.86 8.46
C GLY A 74 -0.52 2.61 8.10
N GLU A 75 -0.45 3.72 7.39
CA GLU A 75 -1.61 4.52 6.97
C GLU A 75 -1.94 4.29 5.51
N VAL A 76 -3.22 4.13 5.18
CA VAL A 76 -3.71 4.05 3.80
C VAL A 76 -3.69 5.44 3.17
N LYS A 77 -2.90 5.59 2.08
CA LYS A 77 -2.77 6.84 1.34
C LYS A 77 -3.69 6.92 0.13
N GLU A 78 -4.01 5.79 -0.50
CA GLU A 78 -4.93 5.73 -1.63
C GLU A 78 -5.50 4.32 -1.80
N VAL A 79 -6.64 4.23 -2.49
CA VAL A 79 -7.34 2.99 -2.78
C VAL A 79 -7.60 2.85 -4.27
N TYR A 80 -7.22 1.71 -4.83
CA TYR A 80 -7.39 1.41 -6.25
C TYR A 80 -8.32 0.22 -6.45
N ALA A 81 -9.24 0.34 -7.41
CA ALA A 81 -9.98 -0.78 -7.94
C ALA A 81 -9.14 -1.46 -9.04
N VAL A 82 -8.93 -2.76 -8.88
CA VAL A 82 -8.14 -3.59 -9.79
C VAL A 82 -9.00 -3.99 -10.98
N THR A 83 -8.45 -3.80 -12.18
CA THR A 83 -9.00 -4.33 -13.43
C THR A 83 -8.37 -5.66 -13.79
N SER A 84 -7.05 -5.80 -13.60
CA SER A 84 -6.35 -7.06 -13.83
C SER A 84 -4.97 -7.07 -13.18
N TRP A 85 -4.54 -8.25 -12.75
CA TRP A 85 -3.15 -8.52 -12.40
C TRP A 85 -2.38 -9.08 -13.60
N MET A 86 -1.10 -8.74 -13.70
CA MET A 86 -0.22 -9.15 -14.77
C MET A 86 1.26 -9.14 -14.34
N GLU A 87 2.13 -9.66 -15.18
CA GLU A 87 3.57 -9.53 -15.01
C GLU A 87 4.01 -8.07 -15.13
N ALA A 88 4.99 -7.66 -14.32
CA ALA A 88 5.40 -6.27 -14.21
C ALA A 88 5.91 -5.68 -15.54
N TYR A 89 6.58 -6.48 -16.37
CA TYR A 89 7.07 -6.08 -17.70
C TYR A 89 5.97 -5.71 -18.70
N LYS A 90 4.72 -6.04 -18.40
CA LYS A 90 3.56 -5.63 -19.21
C LYS A 90 3.00 -4.27 -18.76
N LEU A 91 3.48 -3.71 -17.66
CA LEU A 91 3.03 -2.43 -17.14
C LEU A 91 3.69 -1.28 -17.90
N ASN A 92 2.87 -0.39 -18.46
CA ASN A 92 3.33 0.87 -19.05
C ASN A 92 3.29 2.00 -18.00
N ARG A 93 4.18 1.93 -17.00
CA ARG A 93 4.32 2.98 -15.97
C ARG A 93 4.89 4.25 -16.60
N LYS A 94 4.36 5.40 -16.21
CA LYS A 94 4.66 6.70 -16.84
C LYS A 94 5.74 7.49 -16.10
N THR A 95 5.85 7.25 -14.80
CA THR A 95 6.75 7.98 -13.90
C THR A 95 7.93 7.13 -13.43
N ILE A 96 7.96 5.85 -13.79
CA ILE A 96 9.03 4.91 -13.47
C ILE A 96 9.54 4.32 -14.77
N LEU A 97 10.83 4.48 -15.03
CA LEU A 97 11.48 3.90 -16.21
C LEU A 97 11.45 2.37 -16.12
N TYR A 98 11.22 1.73 -17.27
CA TYR A 98 11.30 0.28 -17.39
C TYR A 98 12.71 -0.21 -17.10
N ASP A 99 12.81 -1.27 -16.31
CA ASP A 99 14.04 -1.98 -16.02
C ASP A 99 13.76 -3.49 -16.04
N ALA A 100 14.36 -4.17 -17.02
CA ALA A 100 14.11 -5.59 -17.27
C ALA A 100 14.50 -6.47 -16.07
N GLU A 101 15.60 -6.16 -15.39
CA GLU A 101 16.08 -6.97 -14.26
C GLU A 101 15.25 -6.73 -13.00
N VAL A 102 14.81 -5.50 -12.77
CA VAL A 102 13.90 -5.17 -11.67
C VAL A 102 12.53 -5.82 -11.88
N GLU A 103 12.02 -5.83 -13.10
CA GLU A 103 10.66 -6.30 -13.42
C GLU A 103 10.57 -7.82 -13.61
N LYS A 104 11.68 -8.49 -13.89
CA LYS A 104 11.75 -9.95 -14.07
C LYS A 104 11.15 -10.73 -12.90
N GLY A 105 10.18 -11.59 -13.20
CA GLY A 105 9.53 -12.46 -12.21
C GLY A 105 8.68 -11.70 -11.18
N ARG A 106 8.34 -10.44 -11.45
CA ARG A 106 7.48 -9.63 -10.60
C ARG A 106 6.12 -9.43 -11.25
N ILE A 107 5.15 -9.07 -10.42
CA ILE A 107 3.79 -8.79 -10.85
C ILE A 107 3.41 -7.35 -10.51
N GLY A 108 2.29 -6.94 -11.08
CA GLY A 108 1.58 -5.73 -10.72
C GLY A 108 0.17 -5.76 -11.28
N PHE A 109 -0.52 -4.62 -11.19
CA PHE A 109 -1.90 -4.51 -11.62
C PHE A 109 -2.14 -3.31 -12.54
N SER A 110 -3.22 -3.42 -13.30
CA SER A 110 -3.90 -2.29 -13.93
C SER A 110 -5.20 -2.03 -13.17
N GLY A 111 -5.55 -0.77 -13.05
CA GLY A 111 -6.71 -0.34 -12.29
C GLY A 111 -6.93 1.16 -12.40
N LYS A 112 -7.86 1.63 -11.59
CA LYS A 112 -8.21 3.04 -11.44
C LYS A 112 -8.40 3.34 -9.96
N LEU A 113 -8.59 4.61 -9.62
CA LEU A 113 -9.09 4.99 -8.31
C LEU A 113 -10.39 4.22 -8.03
N ALA A 114 -10.51 3.67 -6.82
CA ALA A 114 -11.78 3.09 -6.39
C ALA A 114 -12.84 4.21 -6.29
N SER A 115 -14.11 3.82 -6.23
CA SER A 115 -15.20 4.79 -6.04
C SER A 115 -15.12 5.45 -4.65
N ASP A 116 -15.71 6.63 -4.49
CA ASP A 116 -15.57 7.44 -3.27
C ASP A 116 -16.14 6.74 -2.03
N ASP A 117 -17.19 5.94 -2.19
CA ASP A 117 -17.77 5.07 -1.16
C ASP A 117 -16.77 4.01 -0.68
N ILE A 118 -15.98 3.39 -1.56
CA ILE A 118 -14.94 2.43 -1.14
C ILE A 118 -13.74 3.17 -0.54
N ARG A 119 -13.32 4.28 -1.18
CA ARG A 119 -12.17 5.07 -0.73
C ARG A 119 -12.38 5.60 0.69
N SER A 120 -13.57 6.12 0.99
CA SER A 120 -13.90 6.67 2.31
C SER A 120 -13.89 5.64 3.43
N LYS A 121 -14.05 4.33 3.12
CA LYS A 121 -13.89 3.25 4.11
C LYS A 121 -12.45 3.11 4.63
N TYR A 122 -11.44 3.47 3.84
CA TYR A 122 -10.06 3.07 4.10
C TYR A 122 -9.05 4.21 4.19
N ILE A 123 -9.18 5.28 3.39
CA ILE A 123 -8.17 6.35 3.34
C ILE A 123 -7.97 6.99 4.72
N GLY A 124 -6.71 7.21 5.11
CA GLY A 124 -6.32 7.82 6.38
C GLY A 124 -6.43 6.87 7.59
N LYS A 125 -7.00 5.67 7.41
CA LYS A 125 -7.07 4.66 8.47
C LYS A 125 -5.76 3.88 8.56
N SER A 126 -5.54 3.30 9.74
CA SER A 126 -4.38 2.51 10.07
C SER A 126 -4.64 1.03 9.81
N VAL A 127 -3.74 0.39 9.06
CA VAL A 127 -3.73 -1.07 8.85
C VAL A 127 -2.85 -1.80 9.87
N ALA A 128 -2.34 -1.13 10.90
CA ALA A 128 -1.31 -1.68 11.79
C ALA A 128 -1.73 -2.99 12.48
N ASP A 129 -3.00 -3.09 12.89
CA ASP A 129 -3.51 -4.23 13.64
C ASP A 129 -3.83 -5.44 12.73
N LEU A 130 -3.76 -5.25 11.40
CA LEU A 130 -3.88 -6.33 10.41
C LEU A 130 -2.59 -7.15 10.26
N TYR A 131 -1.49 -6.76 10.90
CA TYR A 131 -0.18 -7.41 10.78
C TYR A 131 0.24 -8.12 12.04
N LYS A 132 0.88 -9.29 11.88
CA LYS A 132 1.59 -9.92 13.00
C LYS A 132 2.87 -9.13 13.27
N ARG A 133 3.32 -9.12 14.53
CA ARG A 133 4.59 -8.50 14.92
C ARG A 133 5.74 -9.11 14.10
N GLY A 134 6.53 -8.25 13.45
CA GLY A 134 7.67 -8.65 12.61
C GLY A 134 7.32 -8.98 11.15
N GLU A 135 6.06 -8.86 10.74
CA GLU A 135 5.64 -9.13 9.36
C GLU A 135 6.15 -8.06 8.37
N ALA A 136 7.18 -8.42 7.61
CA ALA A 136 7.91 -7.51 6.71
C ALA A 136 7.47 -7.59 5.23
N ASN A 137 6.62 -8.54 4.85
CA ASN A 137 6.19 -8.68 3.45
C ASN A 137 5.46 -7.39 2.99
N PRO A 138 5.86 -6.77 1.86
CA PRO A 138 5.19 -5.59 1.36
C PRO A 138 3.78 -5.85 0.85
N VAL A 139 3.43 -7.09 0.49
CA VAL A 139 2.11 -7.42 -0.07
C VAL A 139 1.40 -8.43 0.82
N LYS A 140 0.26 -8.02 1.38
CA LYS A 140 -0.64 -8.87 2.17
C LYS A 140 -2.00 -8.94 1.51
N VAL A 141 -2.61 -10.12 1.50
CA VAL A 141 -3.89 -10.37 0.85
C VAL A 141 -4.89 -10.83 1.90
N PHE A 142 -6.11 -10.31 1.81
CA PHE A 142 -7.29 -10.71 2.56
C PHE A 142 -8.36 -11.05 1.52
N LEU A 143 -8.77 -12.31 1.48
CA LEU A 143 -9.84 -12.78 0.60
C LEU A 143 -11.04 -13.15 1.46
N ASN A 144 -12.20 -12.68 1.06
CA ASN A 144 -13.46 -13.08 1.63
C ASN A 144 -13.85 -14.39 0.95
N ASN A 145 -13.56 -15.50 1.62
CA ASN A 145 -14.07 -16.80 1.21
C ASN A 145 -15.57 -16.81 1.56
N ILE A 146 -16.41 -16.58 0.55
CA ILE A 146 -17.85 -16.88 0.64
C ILE A 146 -18.03 -18.40 0.61
#